data_AF-G0ERS0-F1
#
_entry.id   AF-G0ERS0-F1
#
_cell.length_a   1.000
_cell.length_b   1.000
_cell.length_c   1.000
_cell.angle_alpha   90.00
_cell.angle_beta   90.00
_cell.angle_gamma   90.00
#
_symmetry.space_group_name_H-M   'P 1'
#
loop_
_entity.id
_entity.type
_entity.pdbx_description
1 polymer ?
#
loop_
_entity_poly.entity_id
_entity_poly.type
_entity_poly.pdbx_seq_one_letter_code
_entity_poly.pdbx_strand_id
1 'polypeptide(L)' 'MIVGDMQPYLGNLNRVYEVLNGKRALSLAMIRRLHRDLKIPANVLIAERSAA' A
#
# COMPACT_ATOMS: atom_id res chain seq x y z
N MET A 1 -5.51 10.82 8.37
CA MET A 1 -5.04 10.52 7.00
C MET A 1 -6.26 10.32 6.12
N ILE A 2 -6.37 11.12 5.05
CA ILE A 2 -7.38 10.96 4.02
C ILE A 2 -6.81 10.14 2.85
N VAL A 3 -7.67 9.60 1.98
CA VAL A 3 -7.25 8.78 0.83
C VAL A 3 -6.25 9.51 -0.08
N GLY A 4 -6.37 10.84 -0.19
CA GLY A 4 -5.43 11.68 -0.94
C GLY A 4 -3.98 11.61 -0.43
N ASP A 5 -3.79 11.43 0.88
CA ASP A 5 -2.46 11.38 1.50
C ASP A 5 -1.65 10.14 1.07
N MET A 6 -2.32 9.12 0.53
CA MET A 6 -1.68 7.88 0.07
C MET A 6 -1.14 7.96 -1.36
N GLN A 7 -1.48 9.00 -2.11
CA GLN A 7 -1.07 9.14 -3.51
C GLN A 7 0.45 9.15 -3.73
N PRO A 8 1.28 9.79 -2.88
CA PRO A 8 2.74 9.75 -3.03
C PRO A 8 3.33 8.33 -2.96
N TYR A 9 2.69 7.45 -2.18
CA TYR A 9 3.18 6.09 -1.93
C TYR A 9 2.64 5.09 -2.94
N LEU A 10 1.36 5.20 -3.30
CA LEU A 10 0.66 4.20 -4.11
C LEU A 10 0.44 4.66 -5.56
N GLY A 11 0.28 5.97 -5.82
CA GLY A 11 0.04 6.54 -7.14
C GLY A 11 -1.32 7.25 -7.25
N ASN A 12 -2.01 7.08 -8.38
CA ASN A 12 -3.32 7.73 -8.57
C ASN A 12 -4.40 7.21 -7.60
N LEU A 13 -5.48 7.96 -7.44
CA LEU A 13 -6.57 7.62 -6.51
C LEU A 13 -7.19 6.24 -6.80
N ASN A 14 -7.41 5.88 -8.08
CA ASN A 14 -7.96 4.57 -8.44
C ASN A 14 -7.11 3.42 -7.85
N ARG A 15 -5.80 3.52 -7.99
CA ARG A 15 -4.87 2.52 -7.45
C ARG A 15 -4.82 2.55 -5.93
N VAL A 16 -4.88 3.73 -5.31
CA VAL A 16 -5.00 3.85 -3.84
C VAL A 16 -6.22 3.05 -3.38
N TYR A 17 -7.39 3.28 -3.98
CA TYR A 17 -8.61 2.55 -3.64
C TYR A 17 -8.50 1.04 -3.87
N GLU A 18 -7.91 0.60 -4.98
CA GLU A 18 -7.73 -0.83 -5.24
C GLU A 18 -6.83 -1.51 -4.21
N VAL A 19 -5.76 -0.84 -3.78
CA VAL A 19 -4.82 -1.37 -2.77
C VAL A 19 -5.47 -1.39 -1.39
N LEU A 20 -6.13 -0.29 -0.98
CA LEU A 20 -6.79 -0.21 0.32
C LEU A 20 -7.98 -1.18 0.43
N ASN A 21 -8.66 -1.48 -0.68
CA ASN A 21 -9.72 -2.49 -0.74
C ASN A 21 -9.19 -3.92 -0.97
N GLY A 22 -7.87 -4.14 -0.98
CA GLY A 22 -7.27 -5.47 -1.15
C GLY A 22 -7.52 -6.12 -2.53
N LYS A 23 -7.95 -5.35 -3.53
CA LYS A 23 -8.13 -5.78 -4.92
C LYS A 23 -6.79 -5.89 -5.66
N ARG A 24 -5.79 -5.12 -5.23
CA ARG A 24 -4.44 -5.10 -5.78
C ARG A 24 -3.41 -5.26 -4.66
N ALA A 25 -2.49 -6.20 -4.83
CA ALA A 25 -1.36 -6.37 -3.93
C ALA A 25 -0.37 -5.20 -4.02
N LEU A 26 0.35 -4.94 -2.94
CA LEU A 26 1.44 -3.97 -2.92
C LEU A 26 2.60 -4.46 -3.80
N SER A 27 3.12 -3.57 -4.65
CA SER A 27 4.38 -3.83 -5.36
C SER A 27 5.58 -3.64 -4.43
N LEU A 28 6.71 -4.26 -4.76
CA LEU A 28 7.96 -4.08 -4.02
C LEU A 28 8.41 -2.60 -3.94
N ALA A 29 8.16 -1.82 -5.00
CA ALA A 29 8.46 -0.39 -5.00
C ALA A 29 7.58 0.39 -3.99
N MET A 30 6.29 0.04 -3.88
CA MET A 30 5.39 0.63 -2.89
C MET A 30 5.79 0.25 -1.47
N ILE A 31 6.08 -1.03 -1.23
CA ILE A 31 6.54 -1.54 0.09
C ILE A 31 7.76 -0.74 0.54
N ARG A 32 8.75 -0.56 -0.34
CA ARG A 32 9.97 0.22 -0.05
C ARG A 32 9.67 1.69 0.27
N ARG A 33 8.71 2.34 -0.42
CA ARG A 33 8.30 3.73 -0.13
C ARG A 33 7.62 3.83 1.23
N LEU A 34 6.60 2.99 1.46
CA LEU A 34 5.87 2.95 2.73
C LEU A 34 6.81 2.69 3.92
N HIS A 35 7.79 1.80 3.75
CA HIS A 35 8.77 1.52 4.80
C HIS A 35 9.68 2.71 5.10
N ARG A 36 10.24 3.36 4.06
CA ARG A 36 11.17 4.48 4.27
C ARG A 36 10.49 5.73 4.80
N ASP A 37 9.33 6.07 4.24
CA ASP A 37 8.72 7.37 4.41
C ASP A 37 7.72 7.38 5.58
N LEU A 38 6.93 6.30 5.73
CA LEU A 38 5.95 6.14 6.82
C LEU A 38 6.48 5.29 7.99
N LYS A 39 7.72 4.79 7.90
CA LYS A 39 8.36 3.94 8.92
C LYS A 39 7.57 2.65 9.22
N ILE A 40 6.79 2.16 8.27
CA ILE A 40 6.04 0.91 8.43
C ILE A 40 6.99 -0.27 8.22
N PRO A 41 7.09 -1.22 9.16
CA PRO A 41 7.95 -2.40 8.99
C PRO A 41 7.58 -3.21 7.74
N ALA A 42 8.58 -3.66 6.96
CA ALA A 42 8.31 -4.39 5.72
C ALA A 42 7.58 -5.71 5.95
N ASN A 43 7.81 -6.36 7.10
CA ASN A 43 7.14 -7.62 7.46
C ASN A 43 5.63 -7.48 7.66
N VAL A 44 5.12 -6.30 8.04
CA VAL A 44 3.67 -6.08 8.16
C VAL A 44 3.01 -5.72 6.82
N LEU A 45 3.80 -5.27 5.84
CA LEU A 45 3.34 -4.96 4.48
C LEU A 45 3.29 -6.19 3.58
N ILE A 46 3.88 -7.29 4.02
CA ILE A 46 3.94 -8.57 3.32
C ILE A 46 3.01 -9.52 4.06
N ALA A 47 1.77 -9.58 3.60
CA ALA A 47 0.79 -10.56 4.05
C ALA A 47 0.32 -11.37 2.84
N GLU A 48 0.12 -12.66 3.04
CA GLU A 48 -0.61 -13.45 2.06
C GLU A 48 -2.07 -12.98 2.04
N ARG A 49 -2.58 -12.73 0.84
CA ARG A 49 -4.00 -12.41 0.65
C ARG A 49 -4.79 -13.67 1.01
N SER A 50 -5.30 -13.74 2.23
CA SER A 50 -6.29 -14.73 2.60
C SER A 50 -7.57 -14.45 1.79
N ALA A 51 -7.80 -15.23 0.75
CA ALA A 51 -9.10 -15.26 0.09
C ALA A 51 -10.05 -16.01 1.04
N ALA A 52 -10.94 -15.26 1.69
CA ALA A 52 -12.16 -15.79 2.28
C ALA A 52 -13.29 -15.65 1.27
#